data_AF-A0AA82N1R2-F1
#
_entry.id   AF-A0AA82N1R2-F1
#
_cell.length_a   1.000
_cell.length_b   1.000
_cell.length_c   1.000
_cell.angle_alpha   90.00
_cell.angle_beta   90.00
_cell.angle_gamma   90.00
#
_symmetry.space_group_name_H-M   'P 1'
#
loop_
_entity.id
_entity.type
_entity.pdbx_description
1 polymer ?
#
loop_
_entity_poly.entity_id
_entity_poly.type
_entity_poly.pdbx_seq_one_letter_code
_entity_poly.pdbx_strand_id
1 'polypeptide(L)'
;MKLQLIGINFLDIMTRQGLIDQAMKPPFTLGSECTGIISEVGEKVTTYKVGDPVIVLLNNGAWSERLVLPIIEKINTDQTNSTTQSEDVECTESNEFGMIKSIILPRPKTLDVNKAAIISFAYIPAYILTYHILNIHSGDIILIFSAGGGIVSSIMIILYVFIVEIMSQLKLDHHGKPGSTGRPFRPIMGLLIGSAHPRSRTCGTALGQLMKLIPNVTLIGIASKAKHEKLTNIYDILLEPDQDCVTEIKKLYPNGIDAILDCISGPDTNKLYGILKPLGKHVIYGMSNLVTGDRKNFLNLAKHWFHIERINPLRLHDENLLLGGFSLKSLLFSRDPIQTDINKFIVDVWNELTKLIDSQKIDPLVDSQWYLDETKEAMMRLQERKNIGKVVLIPKLKEKEAEEGTDNAEKPTADETSTNSTTK
;
A
#
# COMPACT_ATOMS: atom_id res chain seq x y z
N MET A 1 -7.62 22.54 2.68
CA MET A 1 -8.08 22.10 1.34
C MET A 1 -9.39 21.34 1.45
N LYS A 2 -10.23 21.37 0.40
CA LYS A 2 -11.44 20.55 0.29
C LYS A 2 -11.13 19.29 -0.49
N LEU A 3 -11.43 18.12 0.09
CA LEU A 3 -11.15 16.84 -0.54
C LEU A 3 -12.19 16.57 -1.63
N GLN A 4 -11.73 16.06 -2.76
CA GLN A 4 -12.61 15.59 -3.83
C GLN A 4 -12.82 14.10 -3.74
N LEU A 5 -11.74 13.33 -3.59
CA LEU A 5 -11.73 11.87 -3.50
C LEU A 5 -10.53 11.37 -2.69
N ILE A 6 -10.67 10.20 -2.08
CA ILE A 6 -9.67 9.60 -1.18
C ILE A 6 -9.35 8.19 -1.65
N GLY A 7 -8.08 7.83 -1.74
CA GLY A 7 -7.68 6.45 -2.06
C GLY A 7 -7.70 5.56 -0.82
N ILE A 8 -8.30 4.37 -0.93
CA ILE A 8 -8.24 3.36 0.11
C ILE A 8 -7.03 2.45 -0.12
N ASN A 9 -6.22 2.32 0.92
CA ASN A 9 -5.04 1.48 0.93
C ASN A 9 -5.21 0.31 1.87
N PHE A 10 -4.53 -0.79 1.56
CA PHE A 10 -4.40 -1.89 2.51
C PHE A 10 -3.71 -1.48 3.82
N LEU A 11 -2.86 -0.45 3.73
CA LEU A 11 -2.27 0.23 4.86
C LEU A 11 -3.32 0.75 5.86
N ASP A 12 -4.46 1.25 5.38
CA ASP A 12 -5.54 1.76 6.23
C ASP A 12 -6.22 0.60 7.00
N ILE A 13 -6.40 -0.56 6.36
CA ILE A 13 -6.92 -1.77 7.00
C ILE A 13 -5.95 -2.28 8.07
N MET A 14 -4.66 -2.41 7.73
CA MET A 14 -3.64 -2.84 8.69
C MET A 14 -3.51 -1.87 9.88
N THR A 15 -3.64 -0.56 9.62
CA THR A 15 -3.68 0.47 10.66
C THR A 15 -4.92 0.32 11.55
N ARG A 16 -6.11 0.16 10.97
CA ARG A 16 -7.36 -0.10 11.69
C ARG A 16 -7.27 -1.35 12.58
N GLN A 17 -6.60 -2.39 12.10
CA GLN A 17 -6.37 -3.63 12.84
C GLN A 17 -5.24 -3.52 13.87
N GLY A 18 -4.51 -2.41 13.93
CA GLY A 18 -3.38 -2.22 14.85
C GLY A 18 -2.20 -3.13 14.57
N LEU A 19 -2.01 -3.55 13.31
CA LEU A 19 -0.87 -4.34 12.85
C LEU A 19 0.32 -3.46 12.47
N ILE A 20 0.12 -2.15 12.45
CA ILE A 20 1.14 -1.16 12.15
C ILE A 20 1.31 -0.28 13.36
N ASP A 21 2.56 -0.08 13.75
CA ASP A 21 2.89 0.94 14.73
C ASP A 21 2.55 2.32 14.18
N GLN A 22 1.76 3.06 14.95
CA GLN A 22 1.30 4.39 14.62
C GLN A 22 1.65 5.29 15.80
N ALA A 23 2.22 6.46 15.49
CA ALA A 23 2.56 7.44 16.52
C ALA A 23 1.30 7.94 17.26
N MET A 24 0.15 7.97 16.58
CA MET A 24 -1.11 8.45 17.12
C MET A 24 -1.93 7.29 17.72
N LYS A 25 -2.35 7.44 18.98
CA LYS A 25 -3.29 6.51 19.62
C LYS A 25 -4.73 6.87 19.20
N PRO A 26 -5.66 5.91 19.13
CA PRO A 26 -7.07 6.21 18.90
C PRO A 26 -7.63 7.19 19.95
N PRO A 27 -8.59 8.07 19.60
CA PRO A 27 -9.19 8.22 18.27
C PRO A 27 -8.27 8.97 17.28
N PHE A 28 -8.26 8.51 16.03
CA PHE A 28 -7.61 9.19 14.91
C PHE A 28 -8.34 8.88 13.60
N THR A 29 -8.18 9.75 12.60
CA THR A 29 -8.75 9.58 11.27
C THR A 29 -7.80 8.76 10.38
N LEU A 30 -8.34 7.79 9.63
CA LEU A 30 -7.59 6.97 8.67
C LEU A 30 -7.29 7.72 7.37
N GLY A 31 -6.60 7.06 6.44
CA GLY A 31 -6.39 7.55 5.08
C GLY A 31 -5.00 8.08 4.83
N SER A 32 -4.36 7.53 3.80
CA SER A 32 -2.95 7.78 3.49
C SER A 32 -2.73 8.51 2.16
N GLU A 33 -3.76 8.62 1.31
CA GLU A 33 -3.72 9.40 0.07
C GLU A 33 -5.07 10.04 -0.27
N CYS A 34 -5.04 11.21 -0.90
CA CYS A 34 -6.23 11.87 -1.41
C CYS A 34 -5.92 12.87 -2.52
N THR A 35 -6.95 13.35 -3.22
CA THR A 35 -6.88 14.52 -4.09
C THR A 35 -7.93 15.55 -3.70
N GLY A 36 -7.63 16.83 -3.90
CA GLY A 36 -8.56 17.91 -3.61
C GLY A 36 -8.15 19.24 -4.20
N ILE A 37 -8.89 20.28 -3.83
CA ILE A 37 -8.65 21.66 -4.26
C ILE A 37 -8.26 22.49 -3.03
N ILE A 38 -7.22 23.31 -3.16
CA ILE A 38 -6.82 24.25 -2.11
C ILE A 38 -7.93 25.29 -1.93
N SER A 39 -8.43 25.38 -0.70
CA SER A 39 -9.56 26.25 -0.33
C SER A 39 -9.11 27.48 0.45
N GLU A 40 -7.96 27.40 1.09
CA GLU A 40 -7.37 28.41 1.96
C GLU A 40 -5.87 28.13 2.07
N VAL A 41 -5.07 29.19 2.24
CA VAL A 41 -3.62 29.13 2.45
C VAL A 41 -3.25 30.04 3.61
N GLY A 42 -2.23 29.67 4.38
CA GLY A 42 -1.72 30.54 5.45
C GLY A 42 -0.97 31.75 4.87
N GLU A 43 -0.86 32.83 5.65
CA GLU A 43 -0.22 34.09 5.21
C GLU A 43 1.21 33.92 4.69
N LYS A 44 1.93 32.92 5.22
CA LYS A 44 3.32 32.61 4.85
C LYS A 44 3.44 31.59 3.72
N VAL A 45 2.34 31.16 3.09
CA VAL A 45 2.39 30.19 1.99
C VAL A 45 2.44 30.92 0.66
N THR A 46 3.54 30.78 -0.06
CA THR A 46 3.82 31.35 -1.38
C THR A 46 3.79 30.30 -2.50
N THR A 47 4.02 29.04 -2.16
CA THR A 47 4.14 27.91 -3.09
C THR A 47 2.81 27.43 -3.69
N TYR A 48 1.68 27.74 -3.04
CA TYR A 48 0.36 27.29 -3.43
C TYR A 48 -0.67 28.42 -3.36
N LYS A 49 -1.71 28.36 -4.20
CA LYS A 49 -2.84 29.29 -4.17
C LYS A 49 -4.19 28.59 -4.08
N VAL A 50 -5.18 29.34 -3.58
CA VAL A 50 -6.58 28.91 -3.60
C VAL A 50 -7.00 28.56 -5.04
N GLY A 51 -7.65 27.41 -5.20
CA GLY A 51 -8.06 26.87 -6.50
C GLY A 51 -7.10 25.85 -7.11
N ASP A 52 -5.88 25.71 -6.60
CA ASP A 52 -4.93 24.72 -7.12
C ASP A 52 -5.41 23.28 -6.86
N PRO A 53 -5.41 22.40 -7.87
CA PRO A 53 -5.68 20.99 -7.69
C PRO A 53 -4.42 20.24 -7.24
N VAL A 54 -4.54 19.45 -6.17
CA VAL A 54 -3.41 18.75 -5.56
C VAL A 54 -3.72 17.28 -5.30
N ILE A 55 -2.67 16.49 -5.21
CA ILE A 55 -2.63 15.11 -4.69
C ILE A 55 -1.78 15.13 -3.44
N VAL A 56 -2.20 14.40 -2.40
CA VAL A 56 -1.51 14.42 -1.10
C VAL A 56 -1.21 13.01 -0.66
N LEU A 57 0.05 12.74 -0.33
CA LEU A 57 0.47 11.59 0.46
C LEU A 57 0.61 12.02 1.92
N LEU A 58 0.12 11.21 2.85
CA LEU A 58 0.12 11.56 4.26
C LEU A 58 0.15 10.30 5.13
N ASN A 59 0.61 10.43 6.38
CA ASN A 59 0.66 9.27 7.28
C ASN A 59 -0.75 8.80 7.71
N ASN A 60 -1.68 9.73 7.94
CA ASN A 60 -3.06 9.49 8.32
C ASN A 60 -3.88 10.80 8.24
N GLY A 61 -5.21 10.72 8.09
CA GLY A 61 -6.12 11.87 8.22
C GLY A 61 -7.00 12.15 6.99
N ALA A 62 -6.75 11.49 5.86
CA ALA A 62 -7.44 11.78 4.61
C ALA A 62 -8.92 11.38 4.58
N TRP A 63 -9.39 10.52 5.49
CA TRP A 63 -10.81 10.12 5.56
C TRP A 63 -11.67 11.23 6.18
N SER A 64 -11.70 12.39 5.52
CA SER A 64 -12.32 13.64 5.97
C SER A 64 -12.83 14.46 4.78
N GLU A 65 -13.72 15.42 5.03
CA GLU A 65 -14.19 16.35 3.97
C GLU A 65 -13.18 17.47 3.69
N ARG A 66 -12.41 17.82 4.72
CA ARG A 66 -11.42 18.89 4.70
C ARG A 66 -10.18 18.44 5.44
N LEU A 67 -9.05 18.82 4.89
CA LEU A 67 -7.73 18.51 5.44
C LEU A 67 -6.94 19.81 5.60
N VAL A 68 -6.31 19.97 6.76
CA VAL A 68 -5.35 21.03 7.07
C VAL A 68 -3.98 20.38 7.11
N LEU A 69 -3.06 20.90 6.31
CA LEU A 69 -1.71 20.39 6.19
C LEU A 69 -0.74 21.51 6.60
N PRO A 70 0.25 21.22 7.46
CA PRO A 70 1.33 22.17 7.67
C PRO A 70 2.14 22.30 6.36
N ILE A 71 2.63 23.51 6.09
CA ILE A 71 3.64 23.79 5.07
C ILE A 71 4.79 24.44 5.82
N ILE A 72 6.00 23.90 5.67
CA ILE A 72 7.20 24.61 6.07
C ILE A 72 7.67 25.30 4.80
N GLU A 73 7.66 26.63 4.79
CA GLU A 73 8.38 27.40 3.78
C GLU A 73 9.75 27.77 4.35
N LYS A 74 10.83 27.42 3.66
CA LYS A 74 12.15 27.97 3.91
C LYS A 74 12.06 29.44 3.57
N ILE A 75 11.97 30.25 4.61
CA ILE A 75 12.22 31.68 4.49
C ILE A 75 13.68 31.79 4.02
N ASN A 76 13.89 32.20 2.77
CA ASN A 76 15.21 32.59 2.26
C ASN A 76 15.71 33.79 3.09
N THR A 77 16.30 33.52 4.24
CA THR A 77 17.12 34.47 4.97
C THR A 77 18.49 34.45 4.32
N ASP A 78 18.63 35.10 3.16
CA ASP A 78 19.90 35.63 2.67
C ASP A 78 19.67 36.59 1.50
N GLN A 79 19.63 37.88 1.81
CA GLN A 79 19.91 38.93 0.84
C GLN A 79 21.42 38.93 0.51
N THR A 80 21.89 38.02 -0.34
CA THR A 80 23.16 38.20 -1.06
C THR A 80 23.16 37.41 -2.38
N ASN A 81 23.06 38.17 -3.48
CA ASN A 81 23.51 37.88 -4.85
C ASN A 81 24.07 36.48 -5.16
N SER A 82 23.36 35.71 -5.99
CA SER A 82 23.82 35.17 -7.29
C SER A 82 23.12 33.85 -7.67
N THR A 83 22.40 33.92 -8.79
CA THR A 83 22.26 32.91 -9.86
C THR A 83 22.19 31.42 -9.49
N THR A 84 20.97 30.87 -9.35
CA THR A 84 20.42 29.75 -10.15
C THR A 84 19.01 29.41 -9.67
N GLN A 85 18.03 29.38 -10.58
CA GLN A 85 16.66 28.94 -10.30
C GLN A 85 16.61 27.40 -10.30
N SER A 86 16.35 26.81 -9.14
CA SER A 86 15.83 25.44 -9.01
C SER A 86 14.49 25.52 -8.30
N GLU A 87 13.44 24.94 -8.88
CA GLU A 87 12.11 24.90 -8.29
C GLU A 87 12.13 24.05 -7.02
N ASP A 88 11.95 24.72 -5.86
CA ASP A 88 12.07 24.10 -4.54
C ASP A 88 10.81 23.31 -4.17
N VAL A 89 11.03 22.04 -3.82
CA VAL A 89 10.03 21.13 -3.28
C VAL A 89 10.23 21.05 -1.77
N GLU A 90 9.16 21.31 -1.02
CA GLU A 90 9.25 21.42 0.43
C GLU A 90 8.27 20.51 1.17
N CYS A 91 8.71 20.03 2.34
CA CYS A 91 7.99 19.06 3.16
C CYS A 91 8.20 19.35 4.64
N THR A 92 7.25 18.89 5.46
CA THR A 92 7.17 19.22 6.88
C THR A 92 8.09 18.37 7.74
N GLU A 93 9.02 19.02 8.44
CA GLU A 93 9.73 18.48 9.60
C GLU A 93 8.81 18.46 10.83
N SER A 94 8.94 17.41 11.63
CA SER A 94 8.16 17.20 12.85
C SER A 94 8.79 17.92 14.04
N ASN A 95 8.17 19.01 14.49
CA ASN A 95 8.30 19.45 15.88
C ASN A 95 7.40 18.56 16.77
N GLU A 96 7.76 18.40 18.04
CA GLU A 96 7.28 17.41 19.04
C GLU A 96 5.74 17.25 19.23
N PHE A 97 4.92 18.02 18.54
CA PHE A 97 3.46 17.99 18.59
C PHE A 97 2.84 17.32 17.37
N GLY A 98 2.95 16.00 17.25
CA GLY A 98 2.00 15.15 16.52
C GLY A 98 1.57 15.57 15.09
N MET A 99 2.37 16.36 14.38
CA MET A 99 1.98 16.93 13.09
C MET A 99 1.84 15.84 12.04
N ILE A 100 0.80 15.98 11.20
CA ILE A 100 0.60 15.13 10.02
C ILE A 100 1.77 15.39 9.07
N LYS A 101 2.63 14.39 8.90
CA LYS A 101 3.63 14.40 7.83
C LYS A 101 2.92 14.19 6.51
N SER A 102 3.20 15.05 5.53
CA SER A 102 2.57 15.01 4.21
C SER A 102 3.51 15.46 3.11
N ILE A 103 3.29 14.94 1.91
CA ILE A 103 3.86 15.45 0.65
C ILE A 103 2.69 15.89 -0.22
N ILE A 104 2.74 17.12 -0.72
CA ILE A 104 1.72 17.72 -1.58
C ILE A 104 2.28 17.81 -3.00
N LEU A 105 1.58 17.21 -3.94
CA LEU A 105 1.97 17.09 -5.33
C LEU A 105 0.96 17.84 -6.21
N PRO A 106 1.43 18.61 -7.21
CA PRO A 106 0.51 19.24 -8.17
C PRO A 106 -0.21 18.14 -8.96
N ARG A 107 -1.53 18.27 -9.13
CA ARG A 107 -2.29 17.35 -9.97
C ARG A 107 -2.13 17.73 -11.45
N PRO A 108 -1.67 16.80 -12.33
CA PRO A 108 -1.65 17.04 -13.77
C PRO A 108 -3.06 17.36 -14.29
N LYS A 109 -3.18 18.34 -15.19
CA LYS A 109 -4.49 18.78 -15.72
C LYS A 109 -5.18 17.67 -16.53
N THR A 110 -4.41 16.77 -17.13
CA THR A 110 -4.86 15.62 -17.91
C THR A 110 -5.39 14.48 -17.04
N LEU A 111 -5.11 14.49 -15.73
CA LEU A 111 -5.44 13.39 -14.83
C LEU A 111 -6.83 13.59 -14.21
N ASP A 112 -7.74 12.68 -14.54
CA ASP A 112 -9.07 12.60 -13.92
C ASP A 112 -8.99 12.47 -12.38
N VAL A 113 -9.98 13.03 -11.70
CA VAL A 113 -10.04 13.10 -10.23
C VAL A 113 -10.02 11.70 -9.60
N ASN A 114 -10.69 10.71 -10.20
CA ASN A 114 -10.72 9.34 -9.65
C ASN A 114 -9.33 8.69 -9.69
N LYS A 115 -8.60 8.91 -10.78
CA LYS A 115 -7.23 8.40 -10.94
C LYS A 115 -6.26 9.15 -10.04
N ALA A 116 -6.42 10.47 -9.92
CA ALA A 116 -5.62 11.30 -9.03
C ALA A 116 -5.72 10.89 -7.55
N ALA A 117 -6.87 10.37 -7.12
CA ALA A 117 -7.07 9.92 -5.74
C ALA A 117 -6.26 8.68 -5.35
N ILE A 118 -5.80 7.88 -6.32
CA ILE A 118 -5.21 6.55 -6.06
C ILE A 118 -3.82 6.36 -6.64
N ILE A 119 -3.38 7.29 -7.48
CA ILE A 119 -2.14 7.15 -8.24
C ILE A 119 -0.90 7.25 -7.35
N SER A 120 -0.92 8.10 -6.32
CA SER A 120 0.29 8.42 -5.55
C SER A 120 0.86 7.21 -4.82
N PHE A 121 0.04 6.51 -4.04
CA PHE A 121 0.47 5.28 -3.38
C PHE A 121 0.59 4.12 -4.36
N ALA A 122 0.01 4.20 -5.57
CA ALA A 122 0.12 3.13 -6.56
C ALA A 122 1.37 3.22 -7.46
N TYR A 123 1.74 4.39 -7.94
CA TYR A 123 2.72 4.53 -9.01
C TYR A 123 4.08 5.00 -8.52
N ILE A 124 4.16 5.80 -7.45
CA ILE A 124 5.46 6.17 -6.84
C ILE A 124 6.23 4.93 -6.39
N PRO A 125 5.66 4.04 -5.54
CA PRO A 125 6.33 2.81 -5.17
C PRO A 125 6.59 1.87 -6.35
N ALA A 126 5.69 1.80 -7.34
CA ALA A 126 5.91 0.97 -8.52
C ALA A 126 7.09 1.47 -9.35
N TYR A 127 7.21 2.79 -9.54
CA TYR A 127 8.30 3.43 -10.25
C TYR A 127 9.64 3.19 -9.55
N ILE A 128 9.69 3.39 -8.23
CA ILE A 128 10.89 3.12 -7.42
C ILE A 128 11.30 1.65 -7.52
N LEU A 129 10.34 0.73 -7.41
CA LEU A 129 10.61 -0.71 -7.55
C LEU A 129 11.16 -1.05 -8.94
N THR A 130 10.55 -0.54 -10.00
CA THR A 130 10.94 -0.83 -11.40
C THR A 130 12.29 -0.24 -11.76
N TYR A 131 12.49 1.07 -11.55
CA TYR A 131 13.65 1.79 -12.08
C TYR A 131 14.81 1.92 -11.09
N HIS A 132 14.54 2.00 -9.79
CA HIS A 132 15.59 2.27 -8.79
C HIS A 132 16.04 1.03 -8.01
N ILE A 133 15.12 0.16 -7.63
CA ILE A 133 15.46 -1.01 -6.78
C ILE A 133 15.79 -2.23 -7.64
N LEU A 134 14.89 -2.63 -8.53
CA LEU A 134 15.13 -3.75 -9.42
C LEU A 134 16.01 -3.36 -10.60
N ASN A 135 15.97 -2.10 -11.04
CA ASN A 135 16.68 -1.61 -12.22
C ASN A 135 16.43 -2.55 -13.42
N ILE A 136 15.17 -2.61 -13.87
CA ILE A 136 14.72 -3.51 -14.93
C ILE A 136 15.26 -3.08 -16.30
N HIS A 137 15.71 -4.06 -17.09
CA HIS A 137 16.24 -3.87 -18.44
C HIS A 137 15.42 -4.62 -19.50
N SER A 138 15.72 -4.31 -20.75
CA SER A 138 15.12 -5.01 -21.89
C SER A 138 15.50 -6.48 -21.89
N GLY A 139 14.49 -7.36 -22.01
CA GLY A 139 14.67 -8.81 -22.01
C GLY A 139 14.49 -9.47 -20.64
N ASP A 140 14.33 -8.70 -19.57
CA ASP A 140 14.12 -9.27 -18.23
C ASP A 140 12.78 -10.01 -18.13
N ILE A 141 12.76 -11.09 -17.35
CA ILE A 141 11.56 -11.88 -17.02
C ILE A 141 11.25 -11.67 -15.54
N ILE A 142 10.05 -11.18 -15.25
CA ILE A 142 9.67 -10.70 -13.92
C ILE A 142 8.44 -11.42 -13.40
N LEU A 143 8.53 -11.97 -12.19
CA LEU A 143 7.40 -12.50 -11.46
C LEU A 143 6.81 -11.44 -10.52
N ILE A 144 5.53 -11.14 -10.68
CA ILE A 144 4.79 -10.22 -9.82
C ILE A 144 3.68 -10.98 -9.10
N PHE A 145 3.81 -11.07 -7.77
CA PHE A 145 2.73 -11.58 -6.96
C PHE A 145 1.59 -10.55 -6.88
N SER A 146 0.35 -11.04 -7.06
CA SER A 146 -0.88 -10.23 -6.98
C SER A 146 -1.01 -9.18 -8.07
N ALA A 147 -0.92 -9.70 -9.28
CA ALA A 147 -1.00 -8.98 -10.54
C ALA A 147 -2.21 -8.03 -10.64
N GLY A 148 -3.35 -8.38 -10.02
CA GLY A 148 -4.61 -7.64 -10.17
C GLY A 148 -4.95 -6.57 -9.12
N GLY A 149 -4.05 -6.23 -8.21
CA GLY A 149 -4.34 -5.23 -7.16
C GLY A 149 -3.53 -3.94 -7.27
N GLY A 150 -3.87 -2.86 -6.52
CA GLY A 150 -3.04 -1.64 -6.33
C GLY A 150 -2.26 -1.54 -5.01
N ILE A 151 -1.22 -0.70 -4.93
CA ILE A 151 -0.08 -0.95 -4.02
C ILE A 151 -0.31 -1.07 -2.50
N VAL A 152 0.37 -2.05 -1.87
CA VAL A 152 0.59 -2.16 -0.43
C VAL A 152 2.03 -1.77 -0.11
N SER A 153 2.20 -0.69 0.64
CA SER A 153 3.47 -0.33 1.29
C SER A 153 3.40 -0.73 2.77
N SER A 154 3.78 -1.97 3.08
CA SER A 154 3.84 -2.44 4.48
C SER A 154 5.19 -2.09 5.10
N ILE A 155 5.22 -1.83 6.41
CA ILE A 155 6.48 -1.78 7.17
C ILE A 155 7.07 -3.18 7.16
N MET A 156 8.34 -3.32 6.76
CA MET A 156 9.07 -4.56 6.93
C MET A 156 9.60 -4.62 8.37
N ILE A 157 8.94 -5.37 9.25
CA ILE A 157 9.41 -5.64 10.62
C ILE A 157 10.57 -6.67 10.65
N ILE A 158 11.10 -7.09 9.50
CA ILE A 158 12.16 -8.12 9.46
C ILE A 158 13.56 -7.55 9.78
N LEU A 159 13.80 -6.23 9.65
CA LEU A 159 15.15 -5.70 9.95
C LEU A 159 15.48 -5.73 11.45
N TYR A 160 14.49 -5.71 12.33
CA TYR A 160 14.73 -5.80 13.78
C TYR A 160 15.23 -7.18 14.21
N VAL A 161 14.91 -8.25 13.46
CA VAL A 161 15.38 -9.60 13.80
C VAL A 161 16.78 -9.86 13.23
N PHE A 162 17.12 -9.31 12.06
CA PHE A 162 18.49 -9.44 11.54
C PHE A 162 19.51 -8.70 12.42
N ILE A 163 19.17 -7.52 12.95
CA ILE A 163 20.05 -6.78 13.85
C ILE A 163 20.07 -7.42 15.26
N VAL A 164 18.94 -7.89 15.79
CA VAL A 164 18.91 -8.52 17.13
C VAL A 164 19.61 -9.88 17.11
N GLU A 165 19.49 -10.67 16.04
CA GLU A 165 20.20 -11.95 15.92
C GLU A 165 21.70 -11.72 15.66
N ILE A 166 22.10 -10.77 14.78
CA ILE A 166 23.51 -10.42 14.62
C ILE A 166 24.09 -9.90 15.95
N MET A 167 23.37 -9.08 16.70
CA MET A 167 23.82 -8.63 18.02
C MET A 167 23.83 -9.74 19.08
N SER A 168 22.92 -10.72 18.98
CA SER A 168 22.89 -11.89 19.87
C SER A 168 24.02 -12.87 19.54
N GLN A 169 24.36 -13.03 18.26
CA GLN A 169 25.47 -13.87 17.79
C GLN A 169 26.81 -13.18 18.10
N LEU A 170 26.95 -11.88 17.80
CA LEU A 170 28.16 -11.10 18.11
C LEU A 170 28.41 -10.93 19.62
N LYS A 171 27.37 -10.97 20.47
CA LYS A 171 27.56 -10.96 21.94
C LYS A 171 27.96 -12.32 22.51
N LEU A 172 27.83 -13.41 21.76
CA LEU A 172 28.24 -14.73 22.22
C LEU A 172 29.71 -15.05 21.92
N ASP A 173 30.36 -14.29 21.03
CA ASP A 173 31.67 -14.68 20.51
C ASP A 173 32.89 -14.00 21.17
N HIS A 174 32.72 -13.07 22.11
CA HIS A 174 33.89 -12.32 22.62
C HIS A 174 34.55 -12.80 23.91
N HIS A 175 33.84 -13.40 24.88
CA HIS A 175 34.48 -14.02 26.05
C HIS A 175 33.50 -15.00 26.71
N GLY A 176 33.77 -16.31 26.57
CA GLY A 176 32.93 -17.42 27.02
C GLY A 176 32.69 -17.52 28.53
N LYS A 177 31.92 -16.58 29.11
CA LYS A 177 31.31 -16.72 30.43
C LYS A 177 29.86 -16.22 30.39
N PRO A 178 28.86 -17.05 30.75
CA PRO A 178 27.50 -16.59 30.91
C PRO A 178 27.42 -15.69 32.16
N GLY A 179 27.38 -14.38 31.94
CA GLY A 179 27.10 -13.40 32.98
C GLY A 179 25.64 -13.49 33.41
N SER A 180 25.44 -13.97 34.64
CA SER A 180 24.14 -14.06 35.32
C SER A 180 23.53 -12.66 35.52
N THR A 181 22.35 -12.44 34.95
CA THR A 181 21.14 -11.79 35.53
C THR A 181 20.25 -11.29 34.38
N GLY A 182 19.87 -12.19 33.49
CA GLY A 182 18.85 -11.91 32.49
C GLY A 182 17.46 -12.12 33.11
N ARG A 183 16.69 -11.06 33.33
CA ARG A 183 15.23 -11.22 33.32
C ARG A 183 14.85 -11.50 31.86
N PRO A 184 14.29 -12.67 31.52
CA PRO A 184 13.75 -12.86 30.20
C PRO A 184 12.58 -11.88 30.02
N PHE A 185 12.62 -11.07 28.97
CA PHE A 185 11.49 -10.24 28.57
C PHE A 185 10.32 -11.17 28.22
N ARG A 186 9.26 -11.15 29.01
CA ARG A 186 8.02 -11.90 28.76
C ARG A 186 7.02 -10.98 28.05
N PRO A 187 6.68 -11.19 26.77
CA PRO A 187 5.50 -10.56 26.20
C PRO A 187 4.26 -11.23 26.79
N ILE A 188 3.36 -10.43 27.37
CA ILE A 188 2.05 -10.88 27.85
C ILE A 188 1.20 -11.24 26.62
N MET A 189 0.99 -12.54 26.39
CA MET A 189 0.11 -13.08 25.35
C MET A 189 -1.21 -13.52 25.97
N GLY A 190 -2.26 -12.71 25.81
CA GLY A 190 -3.63 -13.01 26.22
C GLY A 190 -4.51 -13.50 25.07
N LEU A 191 -4.92 -14.76 25.18
CA LEU A 191 -6.18 -15.42 24.78
C LEU A 191 -7.05 -14.83 23.63
N LEU A 192 -7.20 -15.56 22.52
CA LEU A 192 -8.47 -16.20 22.07
C LEU A 192 -8.37 -16.73 20.62
N ILE A 193 -9.04 -17.86 20.40
CA ILE A 193 -8.95 -18.80 19.26
C ILE A 193 -10.07 -18.51 18.25
N GLY A 194 -9.77 -18.60 16.94
CA GLY A 194 -10.77 -18.57 15.87
C GLY A 194 -10.18 -18.79 14.48
N SER A 195 -10.65 -19.84 13.79
CA SER A 195 -10.25 -20.37 12.49
C SER A 195 -10.90 -19.66 11.29
N ALA A 196 -10.13 -19.26 10.25
CA ALA A 196 -10.46 -19.21 8.79
C ALA A 196 -9.59 -18.21 7.97
N HIS A 197 -9.44 -18.46 6.65
CA HIS A 197 -8.67 -17.75 5.57
C HIS A 197 -9.15 -16.28 5.30
N PRO A 198 -8.58 -15.42 4.38
CA PRO A 198 -7.41 -15.48 3.48
C PRO A 198 -6.44 -14.24 3.55
N ARG A 199 -5.27 -14.34 2.89
CA ARG A 199 -4.16 -13.33 2.72
C ARG A 199 -4.64 -12.05 1.99
N SER A 200 -3.94 -10.91 1.87
CA SER A 200 -4.48 -9.78 1.05
C SER A 200 -3.44 -8.83 0.43
N ARG A 201 -3.34 -8.82 -0.90
CA ARG A 201 -2.18 -8.36 -1.67
C ARG A 201 -2.60 -7.50 -2.85
N THR A 202 -1.99 -6.34 -3.04
CA THR A 202 -2.34 -5.49 -4.18
C THR A 202 -1.15 -4.58 -4.54
N CYS A 203 -0.72 -4.53 -5.82
CA CYS A 203 0.24 -3.60 -6.48
C CYS A 203 0.34 -3.81 -8.01
N GLY A 204 0.04 -5.02 -8.46
CA GLY A 204 0.49 -5.52 -9.74
C GLY A 204 0.08 -4.71 -10.96
N THR A 205 -1.02 -3.97 -10.97
CA THR A 205 -1.41 -3.24 -12.19
C THR A 205 -0.49 -2.06 -12.49
N ALA A 206 -0.08 -1.31 -11.47
CA ALA A 206 0.85 -0.18 -11.63
C ALA A 206 2.26 -0.66 -12.01
N LEU A 207 2.75 -1.73 -11.35
CA LEU A 207 4.02 -2.38 -11.69
C LEU A 207 4.02 -2.86 -13.13
N GLY A 208 2.97 -3.59 -13.53
CA GLY A 208 2.87 -4.16 -14.86
C GLY A 208 2.80 -3.09 -15.95
N GLN A 209 2.02 -2.02 -15.75
CA GLN A 209 1.99 -0.92 -16.72
C GLN A 209 3.35 -0.24 -16.88
N LEU A 210 4.06 0.06 -15.79
CA LEU A 210 5.38 0.71 -15.86
C LEU A 210 6.42 -0.22 -16.49
N MET A 211 6.44 -1.50 -16.12
CA MET A 211 7.41 -2.46 -16.67
C MET A 211 7.17 -2.75 -18.15
N LYS A 212 5.91 -2.69 -18.63
CA LYS A 212 5.59 -2.80 -20.05
C LYS A 212 6.09 -1.62 -20.90
N LEU A 213 6.49 -0.51 -20.29
CA LEU A 213 7.16 0.59 -21.01
C LEU A 213 8.61 0.26 -21.37
N ILE A 214 9.19 -0.78 -20.74
CA ILE A 214 10.56 -1.23 -21.02
C ILE A 214 10.49 -2.29 -22.13
N PRO A 215 11.23 -2.13 -23.23
CA PRO A 215 11.16 -3.06 -24.37
C PRO A 215 11.43 -4.51 -23.96
N ASN A 216 10.75 -5.47 -24.57
CA ASN A 216 11.01 -6.91 -24.43
C ASN A 216 10.98 -7.47 -22.99
N VAL A 217 10.37 -6.78 -22.02
CA VAL A 217 10.16 -7.33 -20.68
C VAL A 217 9.00 -8.33 -20.70
N THR A 218 9.23 -9.51 -20.13
CA THR A 218 8.19 -10.53 -19.94
C THR A 218 7.67 -10.50 -18.51
N LEU A 219 6.35 -10.37 -18.36
CA LEU A 219 5.67 -10.27 -17.07
C LEU A 219 4.85 -11.51 -16.77
N ILE A 220 5.19 -12.16 -15.66
CA ILE A 220 4.48 -13.29 -15.08
C ILE A 220 3.70 -12.77 -13.86
N GLY A 221 2.37 -12.87 -13.90
CA GLY A 221 1.50 -12.39 -12.84
C GLY A 221 0.83 -13.53 -12.08
N ILE A 222 0.77 -13.45 -10.75
CA ILE A 222 -0.08 -14.36 -9.95
C ILE A 222 -1.40 -13.66 -9.59
N ALA A 223 -2.52 -14.17 -10.09
CA ALA A 223 -3.87 -13.68 -9.80
C ALA A 223 -4.93 -14.78 -9.95
N SER A 224 -6.08 -14.63 -9.29
CA SER A 224 -7.22 -15.55 -9.44
C SER A 224 -7.73 -15.57 -10.89
N LYS A 225 -8.20 -16.73 -11.37
CA LYS A 225 -8.79 -16.91 -12.72
C LYS A 225 -9.79 -15.83 -13.12
N ALA A 226 -10.68 -15.45 -12.20
CA ALA A 226 -11.71 -14.43 -12.44
C ALA A 226 -11.15 -13.05 -12.83
N LYS A 227 -9.85 -12.80 -12.61
CA LYS A 227 -9.17 -11.55 -13.00
C LYS A 227 -8.34 -11.70 -14.28
N HIS A 228 -8.11 -12.92 -14.77
CA HIS A 228 -7.16 -13.15 -15.85
C HIS A 228 -7.52 -12.36 -17.11
N GLU A 229 -8.79 -12.41 -17.53
CA GLU A 229 -9.28 -11.69 -18.70
C GLU A 229 -8.95 -10.19 -18.67
N LYS A 230 -9.01 -9.54 -17.50
CA LYS A 230 -8.70 -8.11 -17.36
C LYS A 230 -7.21 -7.80 -17.19
N LEU A 231 -6.36 -8.82 -17.06
CA LEU A 231 -4.93 -8.67 -16.80
C LEU A 231 -4.06 -9.11 -17.98
N THR A 232 -4.63 -9.77 -18.99
CA THR A 232 -3.92 -10.20 -20.22
C THR A 232 -3.34 -9.05 -21.02
N ASN A 233 -3.89 -7.83 -20.89
CA ASN A 233 -3.33 -6.63 -21.51
C ASN A 233 -2.10 -6.08 -20.78
N ILE A 234 -1.81 -6.55 -19.57
CA ILE A 234 -0.67 -6.12 -18.76
C ILE A 234 0.37 -7.24 -18.62
N TYR A 235 -0.06 -8.49 -18.47
CA TYR A 235 0.77 -9.65 -18.18
C TYR A 235 0.81 -10.63 -19.36
N ASP A 236 2.01 -11.15 -19.67
CA ASP A 236 2.20 -12.14 -20.73
C ASP A 236 1.78 -13.54 -20.26
N ILE A 237 2.04 -13.85 -19.00
CA ILE A 237 1.72 -15.14 -18.38
C ILE A 237 0.97 -14.87 -17.07
N LEU A 238 -0.12 -15.59 -16.85
CA LEU A 238 -0.91 -15.52 -15.62
C LEU A 238 -1.01 -16.88 -14.98
N LEU A 239 -0.64 -16.95 -13.70
CA LEU A 239 -0.74 -18.14 -12.87
C LEU A 239 -1.82 -17.92 -11.79
N GLU A 240 -2.56 -18.97 -11.48
CA GLU A 240 -3.51 -19.00 -10.37
C GLU A 240 -2.77 -19.22 -9.03
N PRO A 241 -3.25 -18.66 -7.90
CA PRO A 241 -2.54 -18.73 -6.62
C PRO A 241 -2.41 -20.13 -6.00
N ASP A 242 -3.18 -21.10 -6.47
CA ASP A 242 -3.19 -22.50 -6.07
C ASP A 242 -2.24 -23.37 -6.90
N GLN A 243 -1.71 -22.86 -8.01
CA GLN A 243 -0.68 -23.53 -8.80
C GLN A 243 0.69 -23.46 -8.12
N ASP A 244 1.52 -24.50 -8.32
CA ASP A 244 2.93 -24.46 -7.93
C ASP A 244 3.71 -23.56 -8.89
N CYS A 245 3.81 -22.28 -8.53
CA CYS A 245 4.48 -21.28 -9.34
C CYS A 245 5.94 -21.63 -9.67
N VAL A 246 6.65 -22.33 -8.79
CA VAL A 246 8.06 -22.69 -9.03
C VAL A 246 8.14 -23.73 -10.14
N THR A 247 7.28 -24.75 -10.09
CA THR A 247 7.21 -25.79 -11.13
C THR A 247 6.76 -25.20 -12.47
N GLU A 248 5.71 -24.36 -12.48
CA GLU A 248 5.21 -23.75 -13.72
C GLU A 248 6.24 -22.80 -14.36
N ILE A 249 6.94 -21.99 -13.56
CA ILE A 249 7.98 -21.10 -14.08
C ILE A 249 9.17 -21.89 -14.61
N LYS A 250 9.61 -22.96 -13.95
CA LYS A 250 10.72 -23.81 -14.44
C LYS A 250 10.42 -24.50 -15.76
N LYS A 251 9.15 -24.82 -16.05
CA LYS A 251 8.74 -25.37 -17.36
C LYS A 251 8.94 -24.36 -18.49
N LEU A 252 8.62 -23.10 -18.24
CA LEU A 252 8.69 -22.02 -19.24
C LEU A 252 10.10 -21.42 -19.34
N TYR A 253 10.76 -21.27 -18.21
CA TYR A 253 12.07 -20.64 -18.06
C TYR A 253 13.00 -21.56 -17.26
N PRO A 254 13.49 -22.65 -17.85
CA PRO A 254 14.36 -23.61 -17.16
C PRO A 254 15.68 -23.00 -16.66
N ASN A 255 16.12 -21.90 -17.27
CA ASN A 255 17.31 -21.16 -16.85
C ASN A 255 17.03 -20.15 -15.72
N GLY A 256 15.78 -20.00 -15.27
CA GLY A 256 15.35 -19.04 -14.27
C GLY A 256 14.87 -17.70 -14.84
N ILE A 257 14.50 -16.78 -13.94
CA ILE A 257 13.98 -15.45 -14.20
C ILE A 257 14.84 -14.37 -13.51
N ASP A 258 14.66 -13.11 -13.89
CA ASP A 258 15.57 -12.01 -13.50
C ASP A 258 15.13 -11.35 -12.19
N ALA A 259 13.83 -11.25 -11.92
CA ALA A 259 13.35 -10.71 -10.65
C ALA A 259 12.01 -11.24 -10.16
N ILE A 260 11.82 -11.12 -8.84
CA ILE A 260 10.61 -11.47 -8.12
C ILE A 260 10.17 -10.28 -7.27
N LEU A 261 8.92 -9.87 -7.47
CA LEU A 261 8.22 -8.87 -6.70
C LEU A 261 7.19 -9.53 -5.79
N ASP A 262 7.53 -9.60 -4.50
CA ASP A 262 6.79 -10.34 -3.49
C ASP A 262 6.08 -9.42 -2.48
N CYS A 263 4.75 -9.38 -2.55
CA CYS A 263 3.88 -8.72 -1.57
C CYS A 263 3.36 -9.65 -0.46
N ILE A 264 3.78 -10.90 -0.52
CA ILE A 264 3.31 -12.01 0.29
C ILE A 264 4.17 -12.12 1.51
N SER A 265 5.45 -12.45 1.25
CA SER A 265 6.42 -13.02 2.17
C SER A 265 5.86 -14.25 2.92
N GLY A 266 6.54 -15.40 2.87
CA GLY A 266 6.01 -16.59 3.51
C GLY A 266 6.96 -17.78 3.54
N PRO A 267 6.47 -18.94 3.98
CA PRO A 267 7.28 -20.15 4.15
C PRO A 267 7.76 -20.77 2.83
N ASP A 268 7.36 -20.24 1.67
CA ASP A 268 7.85 -20.71 0.36
C ASP A 268 8.93 -19.78 -0.24
N THR A 269 9.36 -18.76 0.51
CA THR A 269 10.36 -17.78 0.03
C THR A 269 11.68 -18.46 -0.39
N ASN A 270 12.15 -19.52 0.28
CA ASN A 270 13.37 -20.22 -0.18
C ASN A 270 13.20 -20.98 -1.50
N LYS A 271 11.97 -21.42 -1.82
CA LYS A 271 11.69 -22.12 -3.09
C LYS A 271 11.77 -21.16 -4.26
N LEU A 272 11.37 -19.90 -4.05
CA LEU A 272 11.44 -18.84 -5.05
C LEU A 272 12.88 -18.48 -5.45
N TYR A 273 13.87 -18.66 -4.58
CA TYR A 273 15.27 -18.50 -4.97
C TYR A 273 15.70 -19.52 -6.02
N GLY A 274 15.11 -20.71 -6.00
CA GLY A 274 15.42 -21.77 -6.97
C GLY A 274 14.91 -21.50 -8.40
N ILE A 275 14.26 -20.36 -8.65
CA ILE A 275 13.86 -19.91 -10.00
C ILE A 275 14.56 -18.62 -10.43
N LEU A 276 15.42 -18.02 -9.62
CA LEU A 276 16.20 -16.85 -10.03
C LEU A 276 17.45 -17.27 -10.80
N LYS A 277 17.80 -16.48 -11.82
CA LYS A 277 19.13 -16.54 -12.48
C LYS A 277 20.21 -16.00 -11.52
N PRO A 278 21.50 -16.30 -11.75
CA PRO A 278 22.58 -15.50 -11.16
C PRO A 278 22.35 -14.01 -11.42
N LEU A 279 22.61 -13.17 -10.42
CA LEU A 279 22.28 -11.74 -10.35
C LEU A 279 20.78 -11.42 -10.22
N GLY A 280 19.94 -12.43 -10.05
CA GLY A 280 18.51 -12.28 -9.87
C GLY A 280 18.14 -11.58 -8.56
N LYS A 281 17.04 -10.83 -8.60
CA LYS A 281 16.62 -9.97 -7.48
C LYS A 281 15.26 -10.38 -6.92
N HIS A 282 15.17 -10.60 -5.62
CA HIS A 282 13.90 -10.78 -4.91
C HIS A 282 13.65 -9.57 -4.02
N VAL A 283 12.59 -8.82 -4.30
CA VAL A 283 12.20 -7.66 -3.50
C VAL A 283 10.86 -7.90 -2.84
N ILE A 284 10.87 -7.85 -1.50
CA ILE A 284 9.67 -7.90 -0.68
C ILE A 284 9.17 -6.46 -0.48
N TYR A 285 7.95 -6.16 -0.93
CA TYR A 285 7.41 -4.79 -0.82
C TYR A 285 6.08 -4.71 -0.05
N GLY A 286 5.58 -5.84 0.46
CA GLY A 286 4.37 -5.89 1.27
C GLY A 286 4.32 -7.15 2.15
N MET A 287 3.45 -7.15 3.16
CA MET A 287 3.25 -8.30 4.06
C MET A 287 1.76 -8.64 4.18
N SER A 288 1.14 -8.85 3.04
CA SER A 288 -0.28 -9.21 2.91
C SER A 288 -0.76 -10.40 3.75
N ASN A 289 0.15 -11.33 4.08
CA ASN A 289 -0.19 -12.52 4.85
C ASN A 289 -0.52 -12.21 6.31
N LEU A 290 -0.14 -11.04 6.83
CA LEU A 290 -0.36 -10.67 8.23
C LEU A 290 -1.81 -10.27 8.53
N VAL A 291 -2.58 -9.91 7.50
CA VAL A 291 -4.01 -9.62 7.64
C VAL A 291 -4.78 -10.90 7.38
N THR A 292 -5.27 -11.50 8.45
CA THR A 292 -6.17 -12.65 8.39
C THR A 292 -7.48 -12.29 9.07
N GLY A 293 -8.53 -12.06 8.26
CA GLY A 293 -9.86 -11.69 8.74
C GLY A 293 -9.98 -10.26 9.24
N ASP A 294 -11.08 -9.97 9.94
CA ASP A 294 -11.45 -8.60 10.39
C ASP A 294 -10.83 -8.19 11.73
N ARG A 295 -10.28 -9.14 12.48
CA ARG A 295 -9.78 -8.96 13.84
C ARG A 295 -8.34 -9.42 13.97
N LYS A 296 -7.61 -8.84 14.95
CA LYS A 296 -6.25 -9.23 15.31
C LYS A 296 -6.17 -10.75 15.54
N ASN A 297 -5.44 -11.47 14.70
CA ASN A 297 -5.14 -12.89 14.91
C ASN A 297 -3.63 -13.06 15.17
N PHE A 298 -3.22 -12.70 16.39
CA PHE A 298 -1.82 -12.69 16.79
C PHE A 298 -1.20 -14.10 16.80
N LEU A 299 -2.00 -15.14 17.02
CA LEU A 299 -1.58 -16.54 16.92
C LEU A 299 -1.17 -16.92 15.50
N ASN A 300 -1.95 -16.49 14.50
CA ASN A 300 -1.55 -16.65 13.10
C ASN A 300 -0.31 -15.81 12.78
N LEU A 301 -0.18 -14.61 13.33
CA LEU A 301 1.00 -13.76 13.15
C LEU A 301 2.26 -14.45 13.69
N ALA A 302 2.20 -14.96 14.92
CA ALA A 302 3.29 -15.69 15.54
C ALA A 302 3.60 -17.00 14.81
N LYS A 303 2.58 -17.75 14.38
CA LYS A 303 2.76 -18.96 13.57
C LYS A 303 3.45 -18.64 12.24
N HIS A 304 3.04 -17.58 11.55
CA HIS A 304 3.73 -17.13 10.35
C HIS A 304 5.16 -16.70 10.68
N TRP A 305 5.38 -15.97 11.77
CA TRP A 305 6.70 -15.52 12.22
C TRP A 305 7.66 -16.69 12.50
N PHE A 306 7.18 -17.74 13.19
CA PHE A 306 7.96 -18.97 13.43
C PHE A 306 8.25 -19.76 12.14
N HIS A 307 7.40 -19.63 11.12
CA HIS A 307 7.59 -20.24 9.81
C HIS A 307 8.22 -19.31 8.77
N ILE A 308 8.68 -18.11 9.16
CA ILE A 308 9.51 -17.30 8.27
C ILE A 308 10.78 -18.10 8.06
N GLU A 309 10.90 -18.69 6.88
CA GLU A 309 12.09 -19.40 6.49
C GLU A 309 13.29 -18.46 6.61
N ARG A 310 14.29 -18.92 7.36
CA ARG A 310 15.55 -18.19 7.48
C ARG A 310 16.24 -18.24 6.12
N ILE A 311 16.45 -17.08 5.54
CA ILE A 311 17.30 -16.92 4.36
C ILE A 311 18.73 -17.20 4.79
N ASN A 312 19.39 -18.13 4.11
CA ASN A 312 20.80 -18.43 4.34
C ASN A 312 21.68 -17.40 3.59
N PRO A 313 22.43 -16.52 4.27
CA PRO A 313 23.29 -15.54 3.60
C PRO A 313 24.34 -16.19 2.69
N LEU A 314 24.84 -17.38 3.05
CA LEU A 314 25.78 -18.13 2.22
C LEU A 314 25.15 -18.55 0.89
N ARG A 315 23.86 -18.92 0.91
CA ARG A 315 23.13 -19.25 -0.32
C ARG A 315 23.00 -18.04 -1.24
N LEU A 316 22.68 -16.86 -0.69
CA LEU A 316 22.64 -15.62 -1.47
C LEU A 316 24.00 -15.29 -2.09
N HIS A 317 25.08 -15.46 -1.33
CA HIS A 317 26.45 -15.26 -1.80
C HIS A 317 26.82 -16.25 -2.91
N ASP A 318 26.63 -17.55 -2.69
CA ASP A 318 27.06 -18.61 -3.60
C ASP A 318 26.24 -18.62 -4.90
N GLU A 319 24.94 -18.30 -4.83
CA GLU A 319 24.03 -18.22 -5.99
C GLU A 319 24.03 -16.83 -6.66
N ASN A 320 24.81 -15.87 -6.16
CA ASN A 320 24.86 -14.47 -6.64
C ASN A 320 23.47 -13.79 -6.67
N LEU A 321 22.68 -13.94 -5.62
CA LEU A 321 21.32 -13.42 -5.54
C LEU A 321 21.24 -12.18 -4.65
N LEU A 322 20.35 -11.24 -5.00
CA LEU A 322 20.03 -10.09 -4.18
C LEU A 322 18.65 -10.24 -3.56
N LEU A 323 18.58 -10.12 -2.23
CA LEU A 323 17.33 -10.04 -1.49
C LEU A 323 17.19 -8.64 -0.86
N GLY A 324 16.07 -7.98 -1.10
CA GLY A 324 15.79 -6.64 -0.59
C GLY A 324 14.36 -6.48 -0.06
N GLY A 325 14.17 -5.39 0.70
CA GLY A 325 12.87 -4.96 1.20
C GLY A 325 12.57 -3.52 0.79
N PHE A 326 11.30 -3.20 0.53
CA PHE A 326 10.88 -1.84 0.22
C PHE A 326 9.57 -1.48 0.91
N SER A 327 9.49 -0.25 1.44
CA SER A 327 8.30 0.24 2.12
C SER A 327 8.14 1.74 1.88
N LEU A 328 7.17 2.13 1.04
CA LEU A 328 6.88 3.56 0.80
C LEU A 328 6.56 4.29 2.10
N LYS A 329 5.72 3.73 2.99
CA LYS A 329 5.38 4.38 4.26
C LYS A 329 6.64 4.69 5.08
N SER A 330 7.54 3.71 5.18
CA SER A 330 8.78 3.87 5.95
C SER A 330 9.71 4.89 5.31
N LEU A 331 9.72 4.99 3.98
CA LEU A 331 10.48 5.98 3.24
C LEU A 331 9.92 7.40 3.43
N LEU A 332 8.60 7.59 3.30
CA LEU A 332 7.96 8.91 3.36
C LEU A 332 7.91 9.52 4.77
N PHE A 333 7.81 8.68 5.80
CA PHE A 333 7.49 9.14 7.15
C PHE A 333 8.52 8.70 8.20
N SER A 334 9.74 8.40 7.75
CA SER A 334 10.86 8.16 8.65
C SER A 334 11.14 9.41 9.52
N ARG A 335 11.89 9.24 10.61
CA ARG A 335 12.43 10.36 11.39
C ARG A 335 13.88 10.66 11.03
N ASP A 336 14.31 10.22 9.85
CA ASP A 336 15.70 10.33 9.42
C ASP A 336 16.05 11.78 9.07
N PRO A 337 17.21 12.31 9.48
CA PRO A 337 17.73 13.60 9.01
C PRO A 337 17.71 13.78 7.50
N ILE A 338 17.80 12.69 6.71
CA ILE A 338 17.77 12.76 5.24
C ILE A 338 16.36 12.94 4.65
N GLN A 339 15.32 13.10 5.47
CA GLN A 339 13.93 13.13 5.00
C GLN A 339 13.70 14.22 3.94
N THR A 340 14.40 15.36 4.00
CA THR A 340 14.34 16.40 2.95
C THR A 340 14.78 15.87 1.59
N ASP A 341 15.87 15.11 1.52
CA ASP A 341 16.37 14.53 0.27
C ASP A 341 15.45 13.44 -0.26
N ILE A 342 14.87 12.64 0.64
CA ILE A 342 13.84 11.66 0.27
C ILE A 342 12.62 12.37 -0.34
N ASN A 343 12.17 13.48 0.26
CA ASN A 343 11.00 14.20 -0.23
C ASN A 343 11.26 14.80 -1.62
N LYS A 344 12.45 15.35 -1.86
CA LYS A 344 12.89 15.79 -3.19
C LYS A 344 12.86 14.63 -4.19
N PHE A 345 13.46 13.49 -3.82
CA PHE A 345 13.43 12.27 -4.65
C PHE A 345 12.00 11.82 -5.00
N ILE A 346 11.07 11.88 -4.05
CA ILE A 346 9.67 11.54 -4.31
C ILE A 346 9.02 12.49 -5.31
N VAL A 347 9.38 13.78 -5.29
CA VAL A 347 8.86 14.73 -6.28
C VAL A 347 9.53 14.57 -7.64
N ASP A 348 10.82 14.21 -7.70
CA ASP A 348 11.46 13.84 -8.96
C ASP A 348 10.77 12.63 -9.60
N VAL A 349 10.47 11.59 -8.80
CA VAL A 349 9.66 10.44 -9.24
C VAL A 349 8.27 10.89 -9.71
N TRP A 350 7.63 11.81 -8.99
CA TRP A 350 6.32 12.35 -9.38
C TRP A 350 6.36 13.12 -10.70
N ASN A 351 7.43 13.87 -10.95
CA ASN A 351 7.63 14.61 -12.19
C ASN A 351 7.78 13.66 -13.38
N GLU A 352 8.52 12.55 -13.21
CA GLU A 352 8.59 11.49 -14.23
C GLU A 352 7.24 10.80 -14.46
N LEU A 353 6.50 10.49 -13.40
CA LEU A 353 5.15 9.95 -13.52
C LEU A 353 4.19 10.93 -14.21
N THR A 354 4.31 12.23 -13.95
CA THR A 354 3.52 13.27 -14.60
C THR A 354 3.75 13.27 -16.11
N LYS A 355 5.01 13.14 -16.57
CA LYS A 355 5.33 12.99 -18.00
C LYS A 355 4.67 11.75 -18.61
N LEU A 356 4.65 10.63 -17.88
CA LEU A 356 4.01 9.38 -18.34
C LEU A 356 2.47 9.50 -18.41
N ILE A 357 1.87 10.25 -17.48
CA ILE A 357 0.42 10.53 -17.46
C ILE A 357 0.04 11.44 -18.61
N ASP A 358 0.75 12.55 -18.78
CA ASP A 358 0.48 13.55 -19.83
C ASP A 358 0.67 12.95 -21.24
N SER A 359 1.61 12.01 -21.38
CA SER A 359 1.80 11.23 -22.62
C SER A 359 0.91 9.98 -22.74
N GLN A 360 -0.03 9.77 -21.81
CA GLN A 360 -0.99 8.66 -21.78
C GLN A 360 -0.34 7.27 -21.83
N LYS A 361 0.87 7.13 -21.29
CA LYS A 361 1.62 5.86 -21.23
C LYS A 361 1.22 4.98 -20.06
N ILE A 362 0.61 5.57 -19.04
CA ILE A 362 0.07 4.84 -17.88
C ILE A 362 -1.38 5.24 -17.64
N ASP A 363 -2.18 4.28 -17.18
CA ASP A 363 -3.60 4.44 -16.93
C ASP A 363 -4.01 3.85 -15.57
N PRO A 364 -4.02 4.65 -14.49
CA PRO A 364 -4.40 4.19 -13.17
C PRO A 364 -5.81 3.56 -13.14
N LEU A 365 -5.88 2.31 -12.67
CA LEU A 365 -7.12 1.55 -12.60
C LEU A 365 -7.89 1.83 -11.31
N VAL A 366 -9.06 2.44 -11.46
CA VAL A 366 -10.06 2.61 -10.41
C VAL A 366 -11.06 1.46 -10.48
N ASP A 367 -11.24 0.79 -9.36
CA ASP A 367 -12.12 -0.37 -9.25
C ASP A 367 -13.56 0.02 -8.89
N SER A 368 -13.75 0.84 -7.86
CA SER A 368 -15.06 1.24 -7.35
C SER A 368 -14.97 2.50 -6.49
N GLN A 369 -16.10 3.20 -6.37
CA GLN A 369 -16.27 4.39 -5.54
C GLN A 369 -17.36 4.12 -4.49
N TRP A 370 -17.13 4.60 -3.26
CA TRP A 370 -18.02 4.41 -2.12
C TRP A 370 -18.13 5.71 -1.33
N TYR A 371 -19.25 5.96 -0.65
CA TYR A 371 -19.39 7.11 0.23
C TYR A 371 -18.65 6.90 1.57
N LEU A 372 -18.47 7.96 2.34
CA LEU A 372 -17.73 7.92 3.61
C LEU A 372 -18.44 7.05 4.68
N ASP A 373 -19.76 6.94 4.61
CA ASP A 373 -20.58 6.04 5.42
C ASP A 373 -20.59 4.59 4.93
N GLU A 374 -20.09 4.31 3.73
CA GLU A 374 -19.93 2.97 3.14
C GLU A 374 -18.49 2.44 3.29
N THR A 375 -17.72 2.99 4.23
CA THR A 375 -16.29 2.64 4.43
C THR A 375 -16.08 1.17 4.79
N LYS A 376 -17.04 0.54 5.46
CA LYS A 376 -16.98 -0.89 5.82
C LYS A 376 -17.01 -1.75 4.56
N GLU A 377 -17.95 -1.51 3.66
CA GLU A 377 -18.13 -2.21 2.40
C GLU A 377 -16.91 -1.99 1.48
N ALA A 378 -16.42 -0.76 1.45
CA ALA A 378 -15.22 -0.40 0.70
C ALA A 378 -13.98 -1.17 1.21
N MET A 379 -13.75 -1.25 2.53
CA MET A 379 -12.67 -2.04 3.12
C MET A 379 -12.85 -3.54 2.86
N MET A 380 -14.07 -4.07 3.01
CA MET A 380 -14.37 -5.48 2.75
C MET A 380 -14.03 -5.86 1.32
N ARG A 381 -14.30 -4.99 0.34
CA ARG A 381 -13.95 -5.24 -1.06
C ARG A 381 -12.45 -5.46 -1.28
N LEU A 382 -11.59 -4.71 -0.58
CA LEU A 382 -10.15 -4.95 -0.57
C LEU A 382 -9.78 -6.24 0.18
N GLN A 383 -10.34 -6.46 1.37
CA GLN A 383 -10.03 -7.64 2.21
C GLN A 383 -10.41 -8.95 1.51
N GLU A 384 -11.57 -8.97 0.83
CA GLU A 384 -12.06 -10.10 0.02
C GLU A 384 -11.37 -10.22 -1.34
N ARG A 385 -10.49 -9.27 -1.68
CA ARG A 385 -9.74 -9.20 -2.95
C ARG A 385 -10.62 -9.20 -4.20
N LYS A 386 -11.85 -8.71 -4.11
CA LYS A 386 -12.76 -8.64 -5.27
C LYS A 386 -12.39 -7.49 -6.22
N ASN A 387 -11.61 -6.53 -5.74
CA ASN A 387 -11.20 -5.37 -6.52
C ASN A 387 -10.22 -5.71 -7.66
N ILE A 388 -10.35 -5.01 -8.79
CA ILE A 388 -9.34 -4.94 -9.86
C ILE A 388 -8.93 -3.47 -9.99
N GLY A 389 -7.74 -3.12 -9.49
CA GLY A 389 -7.33 -1.72 -9.29
C GLY A 389 -7.59 -1.23 -7.86
N LYS A 390 -7.72 0.08 -7.67
CA LYS A 390 -7.86 0.75 -6.37
C LYS A 390 -9.30 1.17 -6.07
N VAL A 391 -9.68 1.13 -4.79
CA VAL A 391 -10.98 1.59 -4.31
C VAL A 391 -10.87 3.03 -3.83
N VAL A 392 -11.89 3.84 -4.08
CA VAL A 392 -11.93 5.27 -3.77
C VAL A 392 -13.09 5.57 -2.82
N LEU A 393 -12.90 6.51 -1.90
CA LEU A 393 -13.97 7.10 -1.10
C LEU A 393 -14.33 8.50 -1.60
N ILE A 394 -15.64 8.76 -1.63
CA ILE A 394 -16.23 10.08 -1.77
C ILE A 394 -16.32 10.67 -0.37
N PRO A 395 -15.70 11.84 -0.10
CA PRO A 395 -15.67 12.47 1.21
C PRO A 395 -16.99 13.19 1.52
N LYS A 396 -18.10 12.45 1.48
CA LYS A 396 -19.47 12.85 1.78
C LYS A 396 -20.27 11.64 2.25
N LEU A 397 -21.37 11.90 2.95
CA LEU A 397 -22.39 10.88 3.23
C LEU A 397 -23.27 10.68 2.01
N LYS A 398 -23.76 9.45 1.81
CA LYS A 398 -24.74 9.17 0.77
C LYS A 398 -26.04 9.91 1.06
N GLU A 399 -26.57 10.61 0.07
CA GLU A 399 -27.90 11.23 0.19
C GLU A 399 -28.93 10.10 0.36
N LYS A 400 -29.74 10.18 1.42
CA LYS A 400 -30.86 9.24 1.60
C LYS A 400 -31.88 9.56 0.51
N GLU A 401 -32.17 8.59 -0.36
CA GLU A 401 -33.33 8.68 -1.24
C GLU A 401 -34.55 8.96 -0.36
N ALA A 402 -35.26 10.07 -0.63
CA ALA A 402 -36.51 10.34 0.05
C ALA A 402 -37.45 9.18 -0.29
N GLU A 403 -37.89 8.42 0.70
CA GLU A 403 -38.95 7.44 0.53
C GLU A 403 -40.16 8.17 -0.07
N GLU A 404 -40.45 7.92 -1.34
CA GLU A 404 -41.70 8.35 -1.95
C GLU A 404 -42.83 7.70 -1.15
N GLY A 405 -43.54 8.53 -0.38
CA GLY A 405 -44.71 8.15 0.38
C GLY A 405 -45.74 7.53 -0.55
N THR A 406 -45.87 6.21 -0.48
CA THR A 406 -47.03 5.48 -1.01
C THR A 406 -48.12 5.44 0.06
N ASP A 407 -48.65 6.62 0.39
CA ASP A 407 -50.00 6.74 0.96
C ASP A 407 -50.97 6.55 -0.21
N ASN A 408 -51.43 5.32 -0.44
CA ASN A 408 -52.67 5.01 -1.18
C ASN A 408 -52.97 3.51 -1.11
N ALA A 409 -53.66 3.10 -0.05
CA ALA A 409 -54.47 1.88 -0.06
C ALA A 409 -55.66 2.05 0.89
N GLU A 410 -56.81 2.40 0.30
CA GLU A 410 -58.12 2.43 0.92
C GLU A 410 -58.38 1.12 1.70
N LYS A 411 -58.78 1.27 2.96
CA LYS A 411 -59.25 0.18 3.81
C LYS A 411 -60.78 0.25 3.84
N PRO A 412 -61.53 -0.78 3.38
CA PRO A 412 -62.98 -0.79 3.53
C PRO A 412 -63.34 -0.95 5.00
N THR A 413 -64.30 -0.13 5.41
CA THR A 413 -64.92 -0.05 6.73
C THR A 413 -65.60 -1.36 7.15
N ALA A 414 -65.48 -1.65 8.45
CA ALA A 414 -66.10 -2.77 9.15
C ALA A 414 -67.63 -2.70 9.11
N ASP A 415 -68.27 -3.87 9.07
CA ASP A 415 -69.54 -4.06 9.75
C ASP A 415 -69.64 -5.47 10.35
N GLU A 416 -70.24 -5.47 11.53
CA GLU A 416 -70.38 -6.49 12.58
C GLU A 416 -71.13 -7.74 12.07
N THR A 417 -70.90 -8.96 12.52
CA THR A 417 -71.43 -9.48 13.80
C THR A 417 -71.05 -10.96 14.01
N SER A 418 -70.56 -11.23 15.22
CA SER A 418 -70.83 -12.37 16.11
C SER A 418 -70.89 -13.84 15.63
N THR A 419 -70.03 -14.61 16.31
CA THR A 419 -70.30 -15.83 17.10
C THR A 419 -70.11 -17.24 16.50
N ASN A 420 -69.11 -17.89 17.12
CA ASN A 420 -69.14 -19.22 17.74
C ASN A 420 -68.88 -20.49 16.90
N SER A 421 -67.65 -20.98 17.10
CA SER A 421 -67.34 -22.17 17.93
C SER A 421 -66.92 -23.48 17.23
N THR A 422 -65.77 -23.95 17.73
CA THR A 422 -65.34 -25.35 17.99
C THR A 422 -64.83 -26.26 16.86
N THR A 423 -63.50 -26.41 16.86
CA THR A 423 -62.70 -27.66 16.81
C THR A 423 -63.11 -28.79 15.86
N LYS A 424 -62.24 -29.03 14.88
CA LYS A 424 -61.34 -30.19 14.88
C LYS A 424 -60.05 -29.86 14.15
#